data_AF-A0AAX4HMN1-F1
#
_entry.id   AF-A0AAX4HMN1-F1
#
_cell.length_a   1.000
_cell.length_b   1.000
_cell.length_c   1.000
_cell.angle_alpha   90.00
_cell.angle_beta   90.00
_cell.angle_gamma   90.00
#
_symmetry.space_group_name_H-M   'P 1'
#
loop_
_entity.id
_entity.type
_entity.pdbx_description
1 polymer ?
#
loop_
_entity_poly.entity_id
_entity_poly.type
_entity_poly.pdbx_seq_one_letter_code
_entity_poly.pdbx_strand_id
1 'polypeptide(L)' 'MSKTTNTDEKAGAAPEVMTIKNFRSNGDIENFYRYIHDNGLRREAFMLMEYAISKVAKVRKGKRSKTLQ' A
#
# COMPACT_ATOMS: atom_id res chain seq x y z
N MET A 1 10.42 -11.55 -34.10
CA MET A 1 11.06 -10.32 -33.57
C MET A 1 10.48 -10.02 -32.20
N SER A 2 11.18 -10.40 -31.13
CA SER A 2 10.79 -10.01 -29.77
C SER A 2 11.52 -8.73 -29.42
N LYS A 3 10.78 -7.62 -29.28
CA LYS A 3 11.32 -6.39 -28.69
C LYS A 3 10.55 -6.12 -27.41
N THR A 4 11.18 -6.51 -26.31
CA THR A 4 10.89 -6.04 -24.96
C THR A 4 11.06 -4.53 -24.93
N THR A 5 10.02 -3.79 -24.55
CA THR A 5 10.15 -2.38 -24.16
C THR A 5 9.59 -2.24 -22.75
N ASN A 6 10.46 -2.46 -21.77
CA ASN A 6 10.33 -1.82 -20.47
C ASN A 6 10.71 -0.35 -20.68
N THR A 7 9.69 0.49 -20.74
CA THR A 7 9.75 1.95 -20.65
C THR A 7 8.51 2.27 -19.82
N ASP A 8 8.64 2.75 -18.59
CA ASP A 8 9.11 4.10 -18.33
C ASP A 8 9.51 4.23 -16.86
N GLU A 9 10.73 4.70 -16.61
CA GLU A 9 11.13 5.28 -15.35
C GLU A 9 10.34 6.58 -15.15
N LYS A 10 9.24 6.55 -14.39
CA LYS A 10 8.63 7.80 -13.89
C LYS A 10 9.35 8.27 -12.62
N ALA A 11 10.66 8.49 -12.74
CA ALA A 11 11.42 9.27 -11.78
C ALA A 11 11.10 10.76 -12.02
N GLY A 12 10.20 11.35 -11.22
CA GLY A 12 10.03 12.81 -11.18
C GLY A 12 8.62 13.39 -11.11
N ALA A 13 7.57 12.61 -10.91
CA ALA A 13 6.27 13.19 -10.56
C ALA A 13 6.21 13.43 -9.04
N ALA A 14 5.93 14.68 -8.64
CA ALA A 14 5.58 15.02 -7.25
C ALA A 14 4.62 13.97 -6.69
N PRO A 15 4.73 13.58 -5.40
CA PRO A 15 3.94 12.49 -4.85
C PRO A 15 2.46 12.81 -5.07
N GLU A 16 1.85 12.12 -6.04
CA GLU A 16 0.41 12.23 -6.25
C GLU A 16 -0.21 11.86 -4.91
N VAL A 17 -0.99 12.80 -4.35
CA VAL A 17 -1.66 12.56 -3.09
C VAL A 17 -2.51 11.31 -3.28
N MET A 18 -2.10 10.21 -2.65
CA MET A 18 -2.83 8.96 -2.68
C MET A 18 -4.13 9.17 -1.89
N THR A 19 -5.19 9.45 -2.63
CA THR A 19 -6.56 9.42 -2.16
C THR A 19 -7.09 8.00 -2.28
N ILE A 20 -8.16 7.70 -1.54
CA ILE A 20 -8.84 6.39 -1.64
C ILE A 20 -9.32 6.12 -3.08
N LYS A 21 -9.59 7.16 -3.87
CA LYS A 21 -10.12 7.06 -5.23
C LYS A 21 -9.06 6.62 -6.24
N ASN A 22 -7.84 7.17 -6.15
CA ASN A 22 -6.74 6.82 -7.06
C ASN A 22 -5.85 5.68 -6.53
N PHE A 23 -6.04 5.23 -5.29
CA PHE A 23 -5.20 4.18 -4.70
C PHE A 23 -5.19 2.87 -5.51
N ARG A 24 -6.36 2.39 -5.97
CA ARG A 24 -6.44 1.11 -6.70
C ARG A 24 -5.98 1.20 -8.16
N SER A 25 -6.05 2.39 -8.75
CA SER A 25 -5.68 2.64 -10.15
C SER A 25 -4.23 3.10 -10.29
N ASN A 26 -3.50 3.23 -9.18
CA ASN A 26 -2.10 3.63 -9.20
C ASN A 26 -1.22 2.42 -9.60
N GLY A 27 -0.34 2.63 -10.58
CA GLY A 27 0.58 1.60 -11.08
C GLY A 27 1.49 1.02 -9.99
N ASP A 28 1.89 1.81 -9.00
CA ASP A 28 2.72 1.34 -7.88
C ASP A 28 1.99 0.29 -7.03
N ILE A 29 0.68 0.44 -6.87
CA ILE A 29 -0.16 -0.51 -6.13
C ILE A 29 -0.34 -1.80 -6.92
N GLU A 30 -0.49 -1.71 -8.24
CA GLU A 30 -0.51 -2.90 -9.11
C GLU A 30 0.82 -3.67 -9.06
N ASN A 31 1.94 -2.95 -9.16
CA ASN A 31 3.28 -3.53 -9.06
C ASN A 31 3.50 -4.21 -7.71
N PHE A 32 3.04 -3.61 -6.62
CA PHE A 32 3.08 -4.23 -5.29
C PHE A 32 2.26 -5.53 -5.21
N TYR A 33 1.05 -5.56 -5.78
CA TYR A 33 0.25 -6.79 -5.81
C TYR A 33 0.89 -7.88 -6.67
N ARG A 34 1.49 -7.53 -7.82
CA ARG A 34 2.27 -8.48 -8.64
C ARG A 34 3.45 -9.04 -7.86
N TYR A 35 4.22 -8.18 -7.20
CA TYR A 35 5.36 -8.62 -6.39
C TYR A 35 4.95 -9.64 -5.32
N ILE A 36 3.87 -9.37 -4.56
CA ILE A 36 3.37 -10.31 -3.55
C ILE A 36 2.94 -11.64 -4.20
N HIS A 37 2.23 -11.54 -5.32
CA HIS A 37 1.72 -12.70 -6.04
C HIS A 37 2.85 -13.60 -6.52
N ASP A 38 3.81 -13.03 -7.25
CA ASP A 38 4.85 -13.75 -7.97
C ASP A 38 5.88 -14.37 -7.03
N ASN A 39 6.07 -13.76 -5.85
CA ASN A 39 6.95 -14.29 -4.81
C ASN A 39 6.21 -15.20 -3.80
N GLY A 40 4.91 -15.44 -3.98
CA GLY A 40 4.13 -16.31 -3.08
C GLY A 40 3.92 -15.75 -1.67
N LEU A 41 4.12 -14.44 -1.45
CA LEU A 41 4.13 -13.78 -0.14
C LEU A 41 2.73 -13.42 0.39
N ARG A 42 1.68 -14.07 -0.13
CA ARG A 42 0.29 -13.69 0.19
C ARG A 42 -0.02 -13.81 1.68
N ARG A 43 0.48 -14.85 2.33
CA ARG A 43 0.21 -15.12 3.75
C ARG A 43 0.94 -14.12 4.65
N GLU A 44 2.19 -13.86 4.33
CA GLU A 44 3.07 -12.92 5.02
C GLU A 44 2.54 -11.50 4.91
N ALA A 45 2.16 -11.08 3.69
CA ALA A 45 1.55 -9.79 3.45
C ALA A 45 0.23 -9.62 4.22
N PHE A 46 -0.62 -10.64 4.26
CA PHE A 46 -1.84 -10.62 5.07
C PHE A 46 -1.55 -10.44 6.56
N MET A 47 -0.60 -11.23 7.11
CA MET A 47 -0.20 -11.12 8.52
C MET A 47 0.36 -9.74 8.86
N LEU A 48 1.17 -9.15 7.97
CA LEU A 48 1.72 -7.81 8.17
C LEU A 48 0.64 -6.74 8.19
N MET A 49 -0.33 -6.82 7.27
CA MET A 49 -1.46 -5.88 7.21
C MET A 49 -2.36 -5.99 8.44
N GLU A 50 -2.71 -7.20 8.86
CA GLU A 50 -3.42 -7.46 10.12
C GLU A 50 -2.71 -6.81 11.32
N TYR A 51 -1.40 -7.06 11.44
CA TYR A 51 -0.60 -6.48 12.51
C TYR A 51 -0.61 -4.95 12.49
N ALA A 52 -0.39 -4.34 11.31
CA ALA A 52 -0.41 -2.89 11.14
C ALA A 52 -1.77 -2.29 11.52
N ILE A 53 -2.88 -2.86 11.04
CA ILE A 53 -4.24 -2.44 11.38
C ILE A 53 -4.45 -2.53 12.89
N SER A 54 -4.02 -3.62 13.54
CA SER A 54 -4.18 -3.80 14.99
C SER A 54 -3.48 -2.70 15.80
N LYS A 55 -2.31 -2.23 15.34
CA LYS A 55 -1.55 -1.16 16.01
C LYS A 55 -2.20 0.20 15.78
N VAL A 56 -2.59 0.50 14.55
CA VAL A 56 -3.27 1.76 14.21
C VAL A 56 -4.62 1.87 14.94
N ALA A 57 -5.40 0.80 14.99
CA ALA A 57 -6.68 0.76 15.69
C ALA A 57 -6.51 1.03 17.20
N LYS A 58 -5.50 0.42 17.83
CA LYS A 58 -5.17 0.65 19.26
C LYS A 58 -4.79 2.10 19.54
N VAL A 59 -3.99 2.72 18.68
CA VAL A 59 -3.62 4.15 18.79
C VAL A 59 -4.85 5.06 18.68
N ARG A 60 -5.78 4.76 17.75
CA ARG A 60 -7.02 5.55 17.59
C ARG A 60 -7.95 5.41 18.80
N LYS A 61 -8.05 4.23 19.42
CA LYS A 61 -8.85 4.00 20.64
C LYS A 61 -8.31 4.81 21.83
N GLY A 62 -6.98 4.86 22.00
CA GLY A 62 -6.35 5.65 23.06
C GLY A 62 -6.56 7.16 22.94
N LYS A 63 -6.65 7.71 21.72
CA LYS A 63 -6.93 9.13 21.50
C LYS A 63 -8.37 9.54 21.84
N ARG A 64 -9.37 8.66 21.67
CA ARG A 64 -10.78 8.96 22.00
C ARG A 64 -11.08 9.00 23.50
N SER A 65 -10.24 8.39 24.34
CA SER A 65 -10.46 8.33 25.78
C SER A 65 -10.02 9.60 26.53
N LYS A 66 -9.36 10.56 25.87
CA LYS A 66 -8.80 11.77 26.52
C LYS A 66 -9.70 13.00 26.44
N THR A 67 -10.95 12.87 26.03
CA THR A 67 -11.88 14.01 25.85
C THR A 67 -13.05 14.03 26.85
N LEU A 68 -12.88 13.43 28.03
CA LEU A 68 -13.72 13.75 29.19
C LEU A 68 -12.79 14.09 30.36
N GLN A 69 -12.40 15.36 30.44
CA GLN A 69 -12.08 16.05 31.69
C GLN A 69 -12.67 17.45 31.58
#